data_AF-A0A9E6DUP4-F1
#
_entry.id   AF-A0A9E6DUP4-F1
#
_cell.length_a   1.000
_cell.length_b   1.000
_cell.length_c   1.000
_cell.angle_alpha   90.00
_cell.angle_beta   90.00
_cell.angle_gamma   90.00
#
_symmetry.space_group_name_H-M   'P 1'
#
loop_
_entity.id
_entity.type
_entity.pdbx_description
1 polymer ?
#
loop_
_entity_poly.entity_id
_entity_poly.type
_entity_poly.pdbx_seq_one_letter_code
_entity_poly.pdbx_strand_id
1 'polypeptide(L)' 'MEKFIGKYRLKQIKKAEDNAYNWLFLPGGPGIGADYLESFVTKLPLKNNLFIADFPGDGSNRNCQEVNFDLWRNGLL' A
#
# COMPACT_ATOMS: atom_id res chain seq x y z
N MET A 1 11.07 8.14 -0.69
CA MET A 1 10.96 8.56 0.73
C MET A 1 9.82 7.77 1.35
N GLU A 2 10.12 6.95 2.35
CA GLU A 2 9.10 6.21 3.08
C GLU A 2 8.32 7.17 3.97
N LYS A 3 6.99 7.04 3.97
CA LYS A 3 6.10 7.85 4.78
C LYS A 3 5.14 6.92 5.51
N PHE A 4 4.72 7.31 6.70
CA PHE A 4 3.71 6.58 7.45
C PHE A 4 2.44 7.41 7.57
N ILE A 5 1.28 6.77 7.41
CA ILE A 5 -0.02 7.35 7.74
C ILE A 5 -0.63 6.42 8.79
N GLY A 6 -0.71 6.90 10.03
CA GLY A 6 -0.98 6.01 11.17
C GLY A 6 0.06 4.89 11.22
N LYS A 7 -0.38 3.64 11.21
CA LYS A 7 0.49 2.45 11.21
C LYS A 7 0.79 1.86 9.82
N TYR A 8 0.28 2.49 8.75
CA TYR A 8 0.51 2.04 7.38
C TYR A 8 1.83 2.61 6.85
N ARG A 9 2.61 1.78 6.17
CA ARG A 9 3.84 2.23 5.48
C ARG A 9 3.50 2.52 4.03
N LEU A 10 3.64 3.77 3.61
CA LEU A 10 3.44 4.21 2.24
C LEU A 10 4.79 4.32 1.51
N LYS A 11 4.84 3.70 0.33
CA LYS A 11 5.91 3.86 -0.64
C LYS A 11 5.36 4.58 -1.87
N GLN A 12 5.93 5.75 -2.15
CA GLN A 12 5.62 6.49 -3.37
C GLN A 12 6.34 5.85 -4.55
N ILE A 13 5.58 5.35 -5.53
CA ILE A 13 6.08 4.75 -6.76
C ILE A 13 6.31 5.81 -7.83
N LYS A 14 5.40 6.77 -7.94
CA LYS A 14 5.48 7.88 -8.90
C LYS A 14 5.10 9.19 -8.24
N LYS A 15 5.88 10.23 -8.52
CA LYS A 15 5.57 11.61 -8.18
C LYS A 15 5.10 12.34 -9.43
N ALA A 16 3.99 13.05 -9.31
CA ALA A 16 3.46 13.92 -10.36
C ALA A 16 3.86 15.39 -10.13
N GLU A 17 3.55 16.23 -11.10
CA GLU A 17 3.61 17.69 -10.97
C GLU A 17 2.51 18.22 -10.03
N ASP A 18 2.55 19.51 -9.74
CA ASP A 18 1.68 20.15 -8.75
C ASP A 18 0.19 20.00 -9.09
N ASN A 19 -0.66 19.94 -8.04
CA ASN A 19 -2.12 19.75 -8.11
C ASN A 19 -2.62 18.40 -8.69
N ALA A 20 -1.77 17.37 -8.74
CA ALA A 20 -2.21 16.03 -9.15
C ALA A 20 -2.92 15.24 -8.03
N TYR A 21 -3.95 14.46 -8.40
CA TYR A 21 -4.57 13.47 -7.50
C TYR A 21 -3.57 12.43 -6.99
N ASN A 22 -3.93 11.79 -5.87
CA ASN A 22 -3.18 10.67 -5.29
C ASN A 22 -3.95 9.37 -5.50
N TRP A 23 -3.29 8.36 -6.06
CA TRP A 23 -3.80 7.00 -6.12
C TRP A 23 -3.07 6.13 -5.10
N LEU A 24 -3.85 5.43 -4.29
CA LEU A 24 -3.36 4.48 -3.29
C LEU A 24 -3.78 3.07 -3.71
N PHE A 25 -2.79 2.21 -3.94
CA PHE A 25 -2.98 0.80 -4.26
C PHE A 25 -2.77 -0.03 -3.00
N LEU A 26 -3.75 -0.86 -2.67
CA LEU A 26 -3.75 -1.70 -1.47
C LEU A 26 -3.52 -3.17 -1.86
N PRO A 27 -2.70 -3.91 -1.10
CA PRO A 27 -2.59 -5.35 -1.29
C PRO A 27 -3.91 -6.02 -0.94
N GLY A 28 -4.22 -7.12 -1.62
CA GLY A 28 -5.49 -7.83 -1.45
C GLY A 28 -5.47 -8.76 -0.24
N GLY A 29 -4.58 -9.75 -0.26
CA GLY A 29 -4.56 -10.82 0.73
C GLY A 29 -3.99 -10.38 2.09
N PRO A 30 -4.58 -10.85 3.21
CA PRO A 30 -4.04 -10.60 4.54
C PRO A 30 -2.61 -11.13 4.68
N GLY A 31 -1.73 -10.39 5.37
CA GLY A 31 -0.35 -10.79 5.62
C GLY A 31 0.61 -10.56 4.44
N ILE A 32 0.13 -10.09 3.29
CA ILE A 32 0.93 -9.87 2.09
C ILE A 32 1.28 -8.38 1.96
N GLY A 33 2.57 -8.09 1.84
CA GLY A 33 3.07 -6.74 1.55
C GLY A 33 2.70 -6.23 0.17
N ALA A 34 2.74 -4.92 -0.01
CA ALA A 34 2.33 -4.27 -1.26
C ALA A 34 3.41 -4.32 -2.36
N ASP A 35 4.60 -4.83 -2.09
CA ASP A 35 5.73 -4.83 -3.01
C ASP A 35 5.42 -5.53 -4.36
N TYR A 36 4.54 -6.54 -4.37
CA TYR A 36 4.13 -7.22 -5.62
C TYR A 36 3.36 -6.29 -6.58
N LEU A 37 2.80 -5.18 -6.09
CA LEU A 37 2.07 -4.21 -6.91
C LEU A 37 3.01 -3.25 -7.65
N GLU A 38 4.27 -3.12 -7.26
CA GLU A 38 5.18 -2.09 -7.80
C GLU A 38 5.34 -2.19 -9.33
N SER A 39 5.55 -3.40 -9.86
CA SER A 39 5.68 -3.63 -11.31
C SER A 39 4.39 -3.29 -12.06
N PHE A 40 3.23 -3.57 -11.47
CA PHE A 40 1.93 -3.24 -12.05
C PHE A 40 1.70 -1.72 -12.04
N VAL A 41 1.84 -1.08 -10.88
CA VAL A 41 1.61 0.36 -10.70
C VAL A 41 2.52 1.21 -11.58
N THR A 42 3.78 0.80 -11.76
CA THR A 42 4.75 1.49 -12.63
C THR A 42 4.33 1.51 -14.10
N LYS A 43 3.59 0.50 -14.55
CA LYS A 43 3.13 0.37 -15.94
C LYS A 43 1.80 1.09 -16.21
N LEU A 44 1.12 1.58 -15.17
CA LEU A 44 -0.14 2.29 -15.36
C LEU A 44 0.09 3.64 -16.04
N PRO A 45 -0.70 4.00 -17.07
CA PRO A 45 -0.57 5.26 -17.80
C PRO A 45 -1.18 6.45 -17.04
N LEU A 46 -1.00 6.51 -15.72
CA LEU A 46 -1.51 7.56 -14.85
C LEU A 46 -0.48 8.68 -14.70
N LYS A 47 -0.92 9.94 -14.84
CA LYS A 47 -0.09 11.14 -14.66
C LYS A 47 -0.11 11.68 -13.22
N ASN A 48 -0.60 10.87 -12.28
CA ASN A 48 -0.86 11.25 -10.88
C ASN A 48 0.24 10.73 -9.93
N ASN A 49 0.16 11.13 -8.66
CA ASN A 49 0.99 10.50 -7.63
C ASN A 49 0.48 9.09 -7.38
N LEU A 50 1.39 8.11 -7.39
CA LEU A 50 1.05 6.70 -7.20
C LEU A 50 1.76 6.19 -5.95
N PHE A 51 0.99 5.56 -5.05
CA PHE A 51 1.48 5.01 -3.80
C PHE A 51 1.04 3.56 -3.67
N ILE A 52 1.92 2.72 -3.15
CA ILE A 52 1.54 1.43 -2.58
C ILE A 52 1.65 1.53 -1.05
N ALA A 53 0.85 0.76 -0.33
CA ALA A 53 0.90 0.76 1.13
C ALA A 53 0.91 -0.65 1.72
N ASP A 54 1.87 -0.90 2.60
CA ASP A 54 1.83 -2.06 3.48
C ASP A 54 0.88 -1.77 4.65
N PHE A 55 0.05 -2.75 4.97
CA PHE A 55 -0.75 -2.74 6.19
C PHE A 55 0.12 -2.84 7.44
N PRO A 56 -0.43 -2.54 8.63
CA PRO A 56 0.32 -2.63 9.88
C PRO A 56 0.89 -4.04 10.12
N GLY A 57 2.22 -4.13 10.17
CA GLY A 57 2.94 -5.37 10.41
C GLY A 57 3.05 -6.32 9.22
N ASP A 58 2.51 -5.95 8.05
CA ASP A 58 2.60 -6.74 6.81
C ASP A 58 3.85 -6.39 5.99
N GLY A 59 4.23 -7.27 5.07
CA GLY A 59 5.21 -6.94 4.02
C GLY A 59 6.57 -6.46 4.55
N SER A 60 6.99 -5.27 4.12
CA SER A 60 8.21 -4.62 4.64
C SER A 60 7.92 -3.65 5.80
N ASN A 61 6.66 -3.51 6.25
CA ASN A 61 6.29 -2.71 7.41
C ASN A 61 6.47 -3.48 8.73
N ARG A 62 7.71 -3.58 9.19
CA ARG A 62 8.06 -4.26 10.46
C ARG A 62 8.09 -3.34 11.68
N ASN A 63 7.60 -2.10 11.55
CA ASN A 63 7.61 -1.10 12.63
C ASN A 63 6.40 -1.19 13.57
N CYS A 64 5.50 -2.13 13.35
CA CYS A 64 4.35 -2.37 14.20
C CYS A 64 3.96 -3.85 14.17
N GLN A 65 3.16 -4.26 15.15
CA GLN A 65 2.65 -5.62 15.22
C GLN A 65 1.69 -5.91 14.07
N GLU A 66 1.83 -7.10 13.48
CA GLU A 66 0.90 -7.65 12.49
C GLU A 66 -0.52 -7.69 13.04
N VAL A 67 -1.47 -7.27 12.21
CA VAL A 67 -2.89 -7.32 12.55
C VAL A 67 -3.33 -8.78 12.55
N ASN A 68 -4.09 -9.19 13.57
CA ASN A 68 -4.72 -10.49 13.53
C ASN A 68 -5.81 -10.51 12.45
N PHE A 69 -5.61 -11.33 11.41
CA PHE A 69 -6.54 -11.51 10.30
C PHE A 69 -7.58 -12.62 10.52
N ASP A 70 -7.71 -13.19 11.71
CA ASP A 70 -8.72 -14.22 12.02
C ASP A 70 -10.14 -13.75 11.68
N LEU A 71 -10.41 -12.45 11.88
CA LEU A 71 -11.69 -11.81 11.57
C LEU A 71 -11.83 -11.43 10.08
N TRP A 72 -10.76 -11.49 9.28
CA TRP A 72 -10.80 -11.15 7.85
C TRP A 72 -11.82 -12.02 7.10
N ARG A 73 -11.90 -13.31 7.47
CA ARG A 73 -12.88 -14.25 6.91
C ARG A 73 -14.33 -13.80 7.09
N ASN A 74 -14.63 -13.00 8.11
CA ASN A 74 -15.99 -12.53 8.39
C ASN A 74 -16.44 -11.43 7.42
N GLY A 75 -15.50 -10.81 6.69
CA GLY A 75 -15.79 -9.81 5.66
C GLY A 75 -15.87 -10.37 4.24
N LEU A 76 -15.55 -11.65 4.05
CA LEU A 76 -15.72 -12.35 2.78
C LEU A 76 -17.16 -12.87 2.72
N LEU A 77 -17.99 -12.26 1.87
CA LEU A 77 -19.36 -12.70 1.55
C LEU A 77 -19.35 -14.03 0.80
#